data_AF-A0A359E140-F1
#
_entry.id   AF-A0A359E140-F1
#
_cell.length_a   1.000
_cell.length_b   1.000
_cell.length_c   1.000
_cell.angle_alpha   90.00
_cell.angle_beta   90.00
_cell.angle_gamma   90.00
#
_symmetry.space_group_name_H-M   'P 1'
#
loop_
_entity.id
_entity.type
_entity.pdbx_description
1 polymer ?
#
loop_
_entity_poly.entity_id
_entity_poly.type
_entity_poly.pdbx_seq_one_letter_code
_entity_poly.pdbx_strand_id
1 'polypeptide(L)'
;LVSDNETLDTQEVSFETDDQLKQVSFELELTEPGLKQYDIRIAPLADEWTQSNNNRLFTIDVLDSKVKILHVAFEIHPDIKAIRSIIQQDESNELTTLTWLGGNRFVEDLPEE
;
A
#
# COMPACT_ATOMS: atom_id res chain seq x y z
N LEU A 1 -11.81 -11.49 7.65
CA LEU A 1 -10.47 -10.90 7.84
C LEU A 1 -10.15 -10.89 9.32
N VAL A 2 -9.03 -11.48 9.72
CA VAL A 2 -8.67 -11.69 11.13
C VAL A 2 -7.25 -11.16 11.39
N SER A 3 -7.02 -10.53 12.54
CA SER A 3 -5.69 -10.14 13.06
C SER A 3 -5.64 -10.49 14.54
N ASP A 4 -4.54 -11.04 15.04
CA ASP A 4 -4.37 -11.39 16.47
C ASP A 4 -5.55 -12.15 17.10
N ASN A 5 -6.18 -13.01 16.30
CA ASN A 5 -7.35 -13.81 16.67
C ASN A 5 -8.67 -13.02 16.86
N GLU A 6 -8.69 -11.74 16.47
CA GLU A 6 -9.86 -10.87 16.40
C GLU A 6 -10.34 -10.72 14.94
N THR A 7 -11.65 -10.83 14.74
CA THR A 7 -12.27 -10.62 13.42
C THR A 7 -12.43 -9.12 13.18
N LEU A 8 -11.70 -8.59 12.20
CA LEU A 8 -11.72 -7.16 11.84
C LEU A 8 -12.88 -6.82 10.91
N ASP A 9 -13.15 -7.68 9.93
CA ASP A 9 -14.25 -7.51 8.98
C ASP A 9 -14.71 -8.87 8.41
N THR A 10 -15.98 -8.95 8.02
CA THR A 10 -16.63 -10.15 7.47
C THR A 10 -17.60 -9.77 6.37
N GLN A 11 -17.54 -10.50 5.25
CA GLN A 11 -18.46 -10.31 4.13
C GLN A 11 -19.10 -11.64 3.76
N GLU A 12 -20.41 -11.61 3.52
CA GLU A 12 -21.16 -12.76 3.04
C GLU A 12 -21.19 -12.75 1.50
N VAL A 13 -20.85 -13.89 0.91
CA VAL A 13 -20.74 -14.05 -0.53
C VAL A 13 -21.48 -15.32 -0.94
N SER A 14 -22.51 -15.18 -1.77
CA SER A 14 -23.22 -16.30 -2.39
C SER A 14 -22.56 -16.67 -3.72
N PHE A 15 -22.65 -17.92 -4.15
CA PHE A 15 -22.25 -18.34 -5.50
C PHE A 15 -23.47 -18.96 -6.18
N GLU A 16 -23.71 -18.62 -7.45
CA GLU A 16 -24.88 -19.13 -8.19
C GLU A 16 -24.52 -20.35 -9.04
N THR A 17 -23.23 -20.53 -9.36
CA THR A 17 -22.70 -21.63 -10.17
C THR A 17 -21.35 -22.08 -9.65
N ASP A 18 -20.97 -23.32 -9.90
CA ASP A 18 -19.74 -23.93 -9.36
C ASP A 18 -18.43 -23.24 -9.81
N ASP A 19 -18.38 -22.69 -11.03
CA ASP A 19 -17.16 -22.07 -11.60
C ASP A 19 -17.16 -20.52 -11.52
N GLN A 20 -17.78 -19.94 -10.49
CA GLN A 20 -17.81 -18.48 -10.32
C GLN A 20 -16.58 -17.93 -9.59
N LEU A 21 -16.01 -16.85 -10.13
CA LEU A 21 -15.01 -16.04 -9.45
C LEU A 21 -15.66 -14.76 -8.91
N LYS A 22 -15.50 -14.51 -7.61
CA LYS A 22 -15.95 -13.28 -6.96
C LYS A 22 -14.78 -12.56 -6.32
N GLN A 23 -14.68 -11.26 -6.58
CA GLN A 23 -13.70 -10.38 -5.95
C GLN A 23 -14.36 -9.66 -4.80
N VAL A 24 -13.70 -9.69 -3.64
CA VAL A 24 -14.17 -9.09 -2.38
C VAL A 24 -13.09 -8.11 -1.95
N SER A 25 -13.48 -6.90 -1.56
CA SER A 25 -12.56 -5.84 -1.12
C SER A 25 -12.79 -5.56 0.35
N PHE A 26 -11.71 -5.55 1.12
CA PHE A 26 -11.71 -5.19 2.53
C PHE A 26 -10.97 -3.86 2.70
N GLU A 27 -11.54 -2.94 3.47
CA GLU A 27 -10.88 -1.70 3.85
C GLU A 27 -10.37 -1.83 5.29
N LEU A 28 -9.10 -1.53 5.50
CA LEU A 28 -8.41 -1.64 6.78
C LEU A 28 -7.83 -0.28 7.14
N GLU A 29 -8.16 0.22 8.33
CA GLU A 29 -7.48 1.35 8.92
C GLU A 29 -6.26 0.86 9.72
N LEU A 30 -5.08 1.31 9.33
CA LEU A 30 -3.81 0.93 9.96
C LEU A 30 -3.37 2.05 10.90
N THR A 31 -3.57 1.82 12.20
CA THR A 31 -3.34 2.86 13.23
C THR A 31 -1.97 2.78 13.90
N GLU A 32 -1.29 1.63 13.80
CA GLU A 32 -0.02 1.39 14.47
C GLU A 32 1.07 0.95 13.49
N PRO A 33 2.30 1.48 13.62
CA PRO A 33 3.42 1.06 12.81
C PRO A 33 3.90 -0.36 13.12
N GLY A 34 4.63 -0.92 12.16
CA GLY A 34 5.32 -2.19 12.23
C GLY A 34 4.69 -3.27 11.36
N LEU A 35 5.31 -4.46 11.43
CA LEU A 35 4.89 -5.62 10.68
C LEU A 35 3.64 -6.25 11.31
N LYS A 36 2.51 -6.21 10.58
CA LYS A 36 1.21 -6.73 11.01
C LYS A 36 0.83 -7.94 10.15
N GLN A 37 0.45 -9.04 10.78
CA GLN A 37 0.05 -10.27 10.10
C GLN A 37 -1.47 -10.41 10.13
N TYR A 38 -2.04 -10.70 8.96
CA TYR A 38 -3.48 -10.85 8.76
C TYR A 38 -3.80 -12.21 8.16
N ASP A 39 -5.04 -12.66 8.39
CA ASP A 39 -5.54 -13.94 7.93
C ASP A 39 -6.91 -13.79 7.26
N ILE A 40 -7.02 -14.23 6.02
CA ILE A 40 -8.30 -14.37 5.33
C ILE A 40 -8.82 -15.78 5.52
N ARG A 41 -9.92 -15.90 6.28
CA ARG A 41 -10.62 -17.16 6.55
C ARG A 41 -11.97 -17.19 5.85
N ILE A 42 -12.25 -18.32 5.23
CA ILE A 42 -13.55 -18.67 4.66
C ILE A 42 -14.19 -19.73 5.56
N ALA A 43 -15.49 -19.62 5.82
CA ALA A 43 -16.21 -20.62 6.59
C ALA A 43 -16.25 -21.96 5.83
N PRO A 44 -15.99 -23.09 6.50
CA PRO A 44 -16.01 -24.40 5.86
C PRO A 44 -17.44 -24.78 5.43
N LEU A 45 -17.55 -25.41 4.26
CA LEU A 45 -18.81 -25.98 3.78
C LEU A 45 -18.86 -27.49 4.08
N ALA A 46 -20.06 -28.02 4.36
CA ALA A 46 -20.22 -29.41 4.82
C ALA A 46 -19.71 -30.47 3.81
N ASP A 47 -19.77 -30.17 2.51
CA ASP A 47 -19.40 -31.08 1.42
C ASP A 47 -18.12 -30.64 0.68
N GLU A 48 -17.27 -29.80 1.30
CA GLU A 48 -16.01 -29.39 0.68
C GLU A 48 -14.95 -30.50 0.73
N TRP A 49 -14.22 -30.69 -0.37
CA TRP A 49 -13.20 -31.74 -0.47
C TRP A 49 -11.99 -31.49 0.44
N THR A 50 -11.67 -30.22 0.69
CA THR A 50 -10.56 -29.81 1.54
C THR A 50 -10.85 -28.45 2.15
N GLN A 51 -10.40 -28.26 3.39
CA GLN A 51 -10.46 -26.97 4.10
C GLN A 51 -9.11 -26.23 4.03
N SER A 52 -8.08 -26.86 3.43
CA SER A 52 -6.70 -26.35 3.46
C SER A 52 -6.52 -25.04 2.68
N ASN A 53 -7.41 -24.75 1.73
CA ASN A 53 -7.41 -23.53 0.91
C ASN A 53 -8.38 -22.47 1.42
N ASN A 54 -9.14 -22.74 2.50
CA ASN A 54 -10.08 -21.79 3.08
C ASN A 54 -9.36 -20.75 3.97
N ASN A 55 -8.03 -20.81 4.05
CA ASN A 55 -7.24 -19.87 4.81
C ASN A 55 -6.06 -19.31 4.01
N ARG A 56 -5.81 -18.00 4.14
CA ARG A 56 -4.66 -17.34 3.52
C ARG A 56 -4.07 -16.26 4.44
N LEU A 57 -2.83 -16.50 4.85
CA LEU A 57 -2.01 -15.54 5.59
C LEU A 57 -1.33 -14.55 4.65
N PHE A 58 -1.29 -13.29 5.08
CA PHE A 58 -0.53 -12.22 4.45
C PHE A 58 -0.03 -11.22 5.50
N THR A 59 0.93 -10.40 5.14
CA THR A 59 1.58 -9.46 6.06
C THR A 59 1.64 -8.08 5.42
N ILE A 60 1.35 -7.05 6.22
CA ILE A 60 1.48 -5.65 5.83
C ILE A 60 2.53 -5.03 6.75
N ASP A 61 3.52 -4.36 6.18
CA ASP A 61 4.46 -3.54 6.94
C ASP A 61 3.99 -2.08 6.95
N VAL A 62 3.63 -1.59 8.14
CA VAL A 62 3.11 -0.23 8.32
C VAL A 62 4.26 0.68 8.71
N LEU A 63 4.67 1.54 7.80
CA LEU A 63 5.72 2.53 8.08
C LEU A 63 5.19 3.62 9.00
N ASP A 64 5.86 3.86 10.14
CA ASP A 64 5.51 4.86 11.16
C ASP A 64 5.42 6.27 10.61
N SER A 65 6.39 6.64 9.80
CA SER A 65 6.36 7.86 9.01
C SER A 65 7.33 7.72 7.86
N LYS A 66 6.98 8.32 6.72
CA LYS A 66 7.95 8.53 5.66
C LYS A 66 8.77 9.78 5.96
N VAL A 67 10.06 9.72 5.67
CA VAL A 67 10.94 10.89 5.68
C VAL A 67 10.53 11.77 4.50
N LYS A 68 9.90 12.90 4.80
CA LYS A 68 9.54 13.90 3.79
C LYS A 68 10.78 14.68 3.36
N ILE A 69 11.09 14.65 2.07
CA ILE A 69 12.26 15.28 1.49
C ILE A 69 11.81 16.23 0.38
N LEU A 70 12.15 17.52 0.51
CA LEU A 70 11.98 18.48 -0.59
C LEU A 70 13.32 18.68 -1.31
N HIS A 71 13.39 18.26 -2.57
CA HIS A 71 14.58 18.46 -3.40
C HIS A 71 14.36 19.60 -4.40
N VAL A 72 15.00 20.74 -4.13
CA VAL A 72 14.99 21.92 -5.01
C VAL A 72 16.21 21.91 -5.93
N ALA A 73 16.00 22.06 -7.23
CA ALA A 73 17.04 22.17 -8.24
C ALA A 73 16.92 23.46 -9.03
N PHE A 74 18.05 24.01 -9.49
CA PHE A 74 18.10 25.27 -10.26
C PHE A 74 18.12 25.08 -11.78
N GLU A 75 18.17 23.83 -12.25
CA GLU A 75 18.16 23.48 -13.67
C GLU A 75 17.70 22.04 -13.87
N ILE A 76 17.40 21.65 -15.11
CA ILE A 76 17.10 20.26 -15.47
C ILE A 76 18.41 19.58 -15.90
N HIS A 77 18.97 18.75 -15.02
CA HIS A 77 20.22 18.01 -15.29
C HIS A 77 20.03 16.50 -15.09
N PRO A 78 20.68 15.64 -15.91
CA PRO A 78 20.64 14.18 -15.71
C PRO A 78 21.10 13.74 -14.30
N ASP A 79 22.07 14.44 -13.70
CA ASP A 79 22.55 14.11 -12.35
C ASP A 79 21.50 14.38 -11.27
N ILE A 80 20.68 15.42 -11.42
CA ILE A 80 19.56 15.69 -10.51
C ILE A 80 18.57 14.54 -10.55
N LYS A 81 18.29 14.02 -11.76
CA LYS A 81 17.44 12.83 -11.91
C LYS A 81 18.07 11.63 -11.23
N ALA A 82 19.38 11.41 -11.39
CA ALA A 82 20.08 10.30 -10.75
C ALA A 82 19.99 10.36 -9.21
N ILE A 83 20.20 11.54 -8.61
CA ILE A 83 20.06 11.75 -7.17
C ILE A 83 18.63 11.47 -6.71
N ARG A 84 17.63 12.03 -7.39
CA ARG A 84 16.20 11.79 -7.08
C ARG A 84 15.86 10.30 -7.13
N SER A 85 16.36 9.58 -8.14
CA SER A 85 16.15 8.14 -8.27
C SER A 85 16.81 7.32 -7.16
N ILE A 86 17.94 7.76 -6.60
CA ILE A 86 18.58 7.08 -5.45
C ILE A 86 17.76 7.32 -4.19
N ILE A 87 17.27 8.55 -3.97
CA ILE A 87 16.43 8.89 -2.80
C ILE A 87 15.11 8.12 -2.83
N GLN A 88 14.49 7.99 -4.01
CA GLN A 88 13.21 7.29 -4.22
C GLN A 88 13.31 5.76 -4.12
N GLN A 89 14.50 5.17 -4.14
CA GLN A 89 14.67 3.72 -4.01
C GLN A 89 14.35 3.21 -2.60
N ASP A 90 14.44 4.07 -1.59
CA ASP A 90 14.08 3.75 -0.23
C ASP A 90 12.59 4.06 0.00
N GLU A 91 11.80 3.02 0.29
CA GLU A 91 10.36 3.12 0.52
C GLU A 91 9.99 3.98 1.75
N SER A 92 10.97 4.19 2.63
CA SER A 92 10.86 5.08 3.79
C SER A 92 10.88 6.56 3.40
N ASN A 93 11.22 6.91 2.16
CA ASN A 93 11.31 8.29 1.71
C ASN A 93 10.05 8.72 0.94
N GLU A 94 9.62 9.95 1.21
CA GLU A 94 8.61 10.67 0.43
C GLU A 94 9.27 11.88 -0.21
N LEU A 95 9.62 11.77 -1.49
CA LEU A 95 10.35 12.82 -2.21
C LEU A 95 9.41 13.75 -2.98
N THR A 96 9.39 15.01 -2.58
CA THR A 96 8.82 16.13 -3.34
C THR A 96 9.92 16.82 -4.13
N THR A 97 9.65 17.13 -5.40
CA THR A 97 10.64 17.72 -6.31
C THR A 97 10.21 19.09 -6.78
N LEU A 98 11.13 20.06 -6.74
CA LEU A 98 10.95 21.37 -7.38
C LEU A 98 12.17 21.69 -8.24
N THR A 99 11.92 22.08 -9.48
CA THR A 99 12.96 22.46 -10.44
C THR A 99 12.67 23.85 -10.94
N TRP A 100 13.50 24.80 -10.55
CA TRP A 100 13.38 26.20 -10.93
C TRP A 100 13.85 26.42 -12.38
N LEU A 101 13.09 27.20 -13.13
CA LEU A 101 13.39 27.53 -14.54
C LEU A 101 13.75 29.00 -14.77
N GLY A 102 13.75 29.82 -13.72
CA GLY A 102 13.90 31.27 -13.85
C GLY A 102 12.68 32.05 -13.35
N GLY A 103 12.90 33.20 -12.70
CA GLY A 103 11.82 34.04 -12.18
C GLY A 103 10.94 33.27 -11.19
N ASN A 104 9.62 33.33 -11.36
CA ASN A 104 8.63 32.65 -10.51
C ASN A 104 8.10 31.35 -11.13
N ARG A 105 8.93 30.65 -11.92
CA ARG A 105 8.54 29.46 -12.69
C ARG A 105 9.27 28.22 -12.22
N PHE A 106 8.51 27.14 -12.03
CA PHE A 106 9.00 25.81 -11.71
C PHE A 106 8.51 24.81 -12.76
N VAL A 107 9.19 23.67 -12.89
CA VAL A 107 8.77 22.55 -13.75
C VAL A 107 7.57 21.83 -13.11
N GLU A 108 7.69 21.55 -11.81
CA GLU A 108 6.66 20.90 -11.01
C GLU A 108 5.77 21.93 -10.29
N ASP A 109 4.56 21.52 -9.93
CA ASP A 109 3.66 22.31 -9.11
C ASP A 109 4.22 22.49 -7.69
N LEU A 110 3.89 23.62 -7.06
CA LEU A 110 4.28 23.85 -5.67
C LEU A 110 3.54 22.85 -4.77
N PRO A 111 4.23 22.20 -3.83
CA PRO A 111 3.58 21.28 -2.90
C PRO A 111 2.53 22.02 -2.07
N GLU A 112 1.41 21.35 -1.82
CA GLU A 112 0.39 21.79 -0.87
C GLU A 112 0.95 21.77 0.57
N GLU A 113 0.49 22.69 1.43
CA GLU A 113 0.92 22.81 2.84
C GLU A 113 0.56 21.59 3.70
#